data_AF-A0A3N6LYE7-F1
#
_entry.id   AF-A0A3N6LYE7-F1
#
_cell.length_a   1.000
_cell.length_b   1.000
_cell.length_c   1.000
_cell.angle_alpha   90.00
_cell.angle_beta   90.00
_cell.angle_gamma   90.00
#
_symmetry.space_group_name_H-M   'P 1'
#
loop_
_entity.id
_entity.type
_entity.pdbx_description
1 polymer ?
#
loop_
_entity_poly.entity_id
_entity_poly.type
_entity_poly.pdbx_seq_one_letter_code
_entity_poly.pdbx_strand_id
1 'polypeptide(L)'
;MGFSTSGAVLVILIGVLVAMSVIVPTVFNVGAATGEAFSTQSEQLRDQQNTAITIESFENVTDTDAEANATVNVTNAGASSLSVGKTDVVVNGEYYPVHGSDAETTIVDGETDRPSSDIWSSGSHLEVEIHDDDLDTVITGDGDRVRITTEHGIADAATITEAGA
;
A
#
# COMPACT_ATOMS: atom_id res chain seq x y z
N MET A 1 70.82 4.23 22.01
CA MET A 1 70.13 3.39 20.99
C MET A 1 69.21 2.42 21.72
N GLY A 2 67.92 2.70 21.83
CA GLY A 2 67.06 1.85 22.67
C GLY A 2 65.58 2.22 22.71
N PHE A 3 64.99 2.74 21.64
CA PHE A 3 63.61 2.32 21.37
C PHE A 3 63.76 0.92 20.77
N SER A 4 63.76 -0.08 21.66
CA SER A 4 63.89 -1.47 21.28
C SER A 4 62.81 -1.79 20.25
N THR A 5 63.10 -2.67 19.29
CA THR A 5 62.11 -3.27 18.38
C THR A 5 60.85 -3.72 19.13
N SER A 6 60.99 -4.15 20.40
CA SER A 6 59.90 -4.52 21.32
C SER A 6 58.93 -3.37 21.66
N GLY A 7 59.42 -2.13 21.81
CA GLY A 7 58.57 -0.97 22.12
C GLY A 7 57.73 -0.50 20.93
N ALA A 8 58.31 -0.58 19.72
CA ALA A 8 57.60 -0.28 18.48
C ALA A 8 56.46 -1.28 18.23
N VAL A 9 56.69 -2.57 18.50
CA VAL A 9 55.66 -3.61 18.40
C VAL A 9 54.48 -3.32 19.33
N LEU A 10 54.72 -2.84 20.55
CA LEU A 10 53.66 -2.54 21.52
C LEU A 10 52.79 -1.36 21.09
N VAL A 11 53.39 -0.29 20.55
CA VAL A 11 52.65 0.87 20.02
C VAL A 11 51.79 0.47 18.83
N ILE A 12 52.34 -0.34 17.91
CA ILE A 12 51.59 -0.86 16.76
C ILE A 12 50.41 -1.73 17.23
N LEU A 13 50.63 -2.60 18.22
CA LEU A 13 49.58 -3.45 18.76
C LEU A 13 48.43 -2.64 19.36
N ILE A 14 48.73 -1.59 20.14
CA ILE A 14 47.69 -0.71 20.70
C ILE A 14 46.91 -0.02 19.58
N GLY A 15 47.59 0.49 18.56
CA GLY A 15 46.95 1.10 17.39
C GLY A 15 45.99 0.14 16.68
N VAL A 16 46.40 -1.12 16.50
CA VAL A 16 45.55 -2.16 15.90
C VAL A 16 44.35 -2.49 16.80
N LEU A 17 44.55 -2.63 18.12
CA LEU A 17 43.45 -2.93 19.04
C LEU A 17 42.41 -1.79 19.08
N VAL A 18 42.86 -0.54 19.08
CA VAL A 18 41.96 0.63 18.99
C VAL A 18 41.23 0.64 17.65
N ALA A 19 41.91 0.39 16.54
CA ALA A 19 41.25 0.29 15.23
C ALA A 19 40.19 -0.83 15.21
N MET A 20 40.53 -2.01 15.73
CA MET A 20 39.61 -3.15 15.81
C MET A 20 38.39 -2.86 16.69
N SER A 21 38.56 -2.09 17.77
CA SER A 21 37.44 -1.71 18.65
C SER A 21 36.35 -0.90 17.95
N VAL A 22 36.69 -0.20 16.85
CA VAL A 22 35.74 0.54 16.02
C VAL A 22 35.30 -0.28 14.81
N ILE A 23 36.24 -0.93 14.11
CA ILE A 23 35.97 -1.64 12.86
C ILE A 23 34.99 -2.80 13.08
N VAL A 24 35.22 -3.63 14.11
CA VAL A 24 34.43 -4.84 14.34
C VAL A 24 32.94 -4.52 14.55
N PRO A 25 32.54 -3.66 15.49
CA PRO A 25 31.12 -3.32 15.67
C PRO A 25 30.52 -2.65 14.44
N THR A 26 31.27 -1.79 13.72
CA THR A 26 30.77 -1.18 12.48
C THR A 26 30.46 -2.22 11.41
N VAL A 27 31.35 -3.21 11.19
CA VAL A 27 31.12 -4.27 10.21
C VAL A 27 29.89 -5.09 10.57
N PHE A 28 29.69 -5.42 11.84
CA PHE A 28 28.49 -6.14 12.30
C PHE A 28 27.21 -5.33 12.08
N ASN A 29 27.22 -4.04 12.44
CA ASN A 29 26.05 -3.18 12.27
C ASN A 29 25.67 -3.01 10.80
N VAL A 30 26.66 -2.78 9.93
CA VAL A 30 26.43 -2.67 8.48
C VAL A 30 25.92 -3.99 7.90
N GLY A 31 26.51 -5.12 8.32
CA GLY A 31 26.06 -6.45 7.90
C GLY A 31 24.62 -6.74 8.31
N ALA A 32 24.26 -6.44 9.56
CA ALA A 32 22.90 -6.62 10.08
C ALA A 32 21.89 -5.73 9.35
N ALA A 33 22.17 -4.43 9.22
CA ALA A 33 21.29 -3.48 8.54
C ALA A 33 21.09 -3.84 7.07
N THR A 34 22.15 -4.31 6.41
CA THR A 34 22.05 -4.77 5.02
C THR A 34 21.20 -6.05 4.91
N GLY A 35 21.39 -6.99 5.84
CA GLY A 35 20.59 -8.21 5.88
C GLY A 35 19.10 -7.94 6.12
N GLU A 36 18.77 -7.04 7.06
CA GLU A 36 17.40 -6.61 7.33
C GLU A 36 16.77 -5.95 6.09
N ALA A 37 17.49 -5.03 5.44
CA ALA A 37 17.01 -4.38 4.22
C ALA A 37 16.68 -5.39 3.10
N PHE A 38 17.53 -6.41 2.90
CA PHE A 38 17.25 -7.47 1.93
C PHE A 38 16.06 -8.35 2.33
N SER A 39 15.89 -8.65 3.63
CA SER A 39 14.71 -9.39 4.12
C SER A 39 13.43 -8.60 3.86
N THR A 40 13.39 -7.33 4.25
CA THR A 40 12.24 -6.44 4.03
C THR A 40 11.92 -6.29 2.55
N GLN A 41 12.93 -6.13 1.68
CA GLN A 41 12.71 -6.07 0.23
C GLN A 41 12.12 -7.38 -0.31
N SER A 42 12.59 -8.53 0.16
CA SER A 42 12.05 -9.83 -0.25
C SER A 42 10.61 -10.03 0.22
N GLU A 43 10.27 -9.57 1.43
CA GLU A 43 8.92 -9.60 1.97
C GLU A 43 7.98 -8.71 1.15
N GLN A 44 8.36 -7.45 0.91
CA GLN A 44 7.58 -6.52 0.08
C GLN A 44 7.34 -7.04 -1.33
N LEU A 45 8.34 -7.68 -1.95
CA LEU A 45 8.20 -8.26 -3.28
C LEU A 45 7.23 -9.46 -3.28
N ARG A 46 7.23 -10.25 -2.21
CA ARG A 46 6.28 -11.36 -2.04
C ARG A 46 4.87 -10.84 -1.83
N ASP A 47 4.70 -9.81 -1.02
CA ASP A 47 3.39 -9.22 -0.73
C ASP A 47 2.81 -8.57 -2.00
N GLN A 48 3.63 -7.88 -2.79
CA GLN A 48 3.25 -7.40 -4.13
C GLN A 48 2.83 -8.54 -5.08
N GLN A 49 3.57 -9.65 -5.13
CA GLN A 49 3.21 -10.79 -5.98
C GLN A 49 1.93 -11.51 -5.55
N ASN A 50 1.61 -11.47 -4.25
CA ASN A 50 0.39 -12.05 -3.69
C ASN A 50 -0.79 -11.06 -3.68
N THR A 51 -0.60 -9.85 -4.20
CA THR A 51 -1.63 -8.82 -4.30
C THR A 51 -2.06 -8.68 -5.74
N ALA A 52 -3.36 -8.77 -5.97
CA ALA A 52 -3.97 -8.43 -7.24
C ALA A 52 -5.36 -7.85 -6.95
N ILE A 53 -5.71 -6.80 -7.68
CA ILE A 53 -7.04 -6.20 -7.61
C ILE A 53 -7.57 -6.02 -9.03
N THR A 54 -8.88 -6.08 -9.16
CA THR A 54 -9.59 -5.85 -10.41
C THR A 54 -10.78 -4.96 -10.12
N ILE A 55 -10.90 -3.84 -10.82
CA ILE A 55 -12.12 -3.03 -10.80
C ILE A 55 -13.15 -3.72 -11.70
N GLU A 56 -14.22 -4.24 -11.10
CA GLU A 56 -15.29 -4.91 -11.82
C GLU A 56 -16.23 -3.91 -12.49
N SER A 57 -16.54 -2.82 -11.78
CA SER A 57 -17.39 -1.76 -12.29
C SER A 57 -17.03 -0.40 -11.69
N PHE A 58 -17.26 0.64 -12.48
CA PHE A 58 -17.30 2.02 -12.04
C PHE A 58 -18.52 2.65 -12.72
N GLU A 59 -19.60 2.80 -11.96
CA GLU A 59 -20.91 3.12 -12.49
C GLU A 59 -21.39 4.48 -12.00
N ASN A 60 -21.95 5.28 -12.90
CA ASN A 60 -22.64 6.51 -12.52
C ASN A 60 -24.00 6.17 -11.91
N VAL A 61 -24.29 6.76 -10.76
CA VAL A 61 -25.59 6.64 -10.10
C VAL A 61 -26.50 7.76 -10.62
N THR A 62 -27.45 7.39 -11.46
CA THR A 62 -28.39 8.34 -12.10
C THR A 62 -29.68 8.55 -11.30
N ASP A 63 -29.83 7.86 -10.17
CA ASP A 63 -31.01 8.00 -9.32
C ASP A 63 -30.92 9.32 -8.54
N THR A 64 -31.97 10.13 -8.64
CA THR A 64 -32.02 11.47 -8.01
C THR A 64 -32.19 11.38 -6.49
N ASP A 65 -32.61 10.22 -5.98
CA ASP A 65 -32.76 9.96 -4.55
C ASP A 65 -31.54 9.20 -3.95
N ALA A 66 -30.52 8.88 -4.76
CA ALA A 66 -29.31 8.23 -4.24
C ALA A 66 -28.39 9.22 -3.53
N GLU A 67 -27.74 8.75 -2.47
CA GLU A 67 -26.81 9.56 -1.68
C GLU A 67 -25.49 9.75 -2.44
N ALA A 68 -25.06 8.76 -3.25
CA ALA A 68 -23.80 8.76 -4.00
C ALA A 68 -23.97 9.12 -5.50
N ASN A 69 -22.92 9.71 -6.10
CA ASN A 69 -22.87 10.09 -7.51
C ASN A 69 -22.30 8.98 -8.41
N ALA A 70 -21.43 8.13 -7.85
CA ALA A 70 -20.93 6.95 -8.54
C ALA A 70 -20.58 5.85 -7.54
N THR A 71 -20.57 4.60 -8.02
CA THR A 71 -20.18 3.43 -7.23
C THR A 71 -19.06 2.69 -7.95
N VAL A 72 -18.01 2.33 -7.22
CA VAL A 72 -16.89 1.53 -7.72
C VAL A 72 -16.87 0.21 -6.99
N ASN A 73 -16.85 -0.88 -7.74
CA ASN A 73 -16.73 -2.21 -7.18
C ASN A 73 -15.38 -2.84 -7.56
N VAL A 74 -14.63 -3.28 -6.56
CA VAL A 74 -13.27 -3.80 -6.71
C VAL A 74 -13.16 -5.18 -6.09
N THR A 75 -12.62 -6.15 -6.80
CA THR A 75 -12.35 -7.49 -6.30
C THR A 75 -10.91 -7.63 -5.84
N ASN A 76 -10.67 -8.21 -4.66
CA ASN A 76 -9.34 -8.68 -4.27
C ASN A 76 -9.08 -10.02 -4.95
N ALA A 77 -8.48 -9.97 -6.14
CA ALA A 77 -8.09 -11.15 -6.92
C ALA A 77 -6.76 -11.78 -6.45
N GLY A 78 -6.11 -11.18 -5.45
CA GLY A 78 -4.86 -11.65 -4.86
C GLY A 78 -5.05 -12.83 -3.92
N ALA A 79 -3.94 -13.33 -3.36
CA ALA A 79 -3.94 -14.41 -2.37
C ALA A 79 -3.85 -13.89 -0.92
N SER A 80 -3.57 -12.60 -0.74
CA SER A 80 -3.44 -11.94 0.57
C SER A 80 -4.66 -11.09 0.89
N SER A 81 -4.94 -10.90 2.18
CA SER A 81 -5.94 -9.92 2.61
C SER A 81 -5.33 -8.53 2.59
N LEU A 82 -6.14 -7.53 2.25
CA LEU A 82 -5.74 -6.13 2.15
C LEU A 82 -6.45 -5.30 3.22
N SER A 83 -5.88 -4.14 3.54
CA SER A 83 -6.50 -3.13 4.41
C SER A 83 -7.22 -2.07 3.57
N VAL A 84 -8.50 -1.82 3.88
CA VAL A 84 -9.28 -0.76 3.21
C VAL A 84 -8.72 0.61 3.56
N GLY A 85 -8.36 0.85 4.83
CA GLY A 85 -7.79 2.12 5.29
C GLY A 85 -6.36 2.41 4.78
N LYS A 86 -5.75 1.47 4.06
CA LYS A 86 -4.48 1.66 3.33
C LYS A 86 -4.66 1.52 1.82
N THR A 87 -5.90 1.61 1.34
CA THR A 87 -6.24 1.64 -0.07
C THR A 87 -6.58 3.08 -0.44
N ASP A 88 -5.87 3.62 -1.41
CA ASP A 88 -6.07 4.97 -1.91
C ASP A 88 -6.96 4.95 -3.14
N VAL A 89 -7.95 5.85 -3.18
CA VAL A 89 -8.84 6.05 -4.33
C VAL A 89 -8.57 7.42 -4.93
N VAL A 90 -8.45 7.45 -6.25
CA VAL A 90 -8.22 8.68 -7.02
C VAL A 90 -9.27 8.75 -8.13
N VAL A 91 -10.07 9.80 -8.14
CA VAL A 91 -11.14 10.04 -9.11
C VAL A 91 -10.76 11.27 -9.93
N ASN A 92 -10.70 11.15 -11.26
CA ASN A 92 -10.34 12.25 -12.17
C ASN A 92 -9.00 12.96 -11.86
N GLY A 93 -8.09 12.29 -11.16
CA GLY A 93 -6.81 12.84 -10.74
C GLY A 93 -6.83 13.52 -9.36
N GLU A 94 -7.96 13.49 -8.68
CA GLU A 94 -8.17 14.00 -7.33
C GLU A 94 -8.28 12.86 -6.32
N TYR A 95 -7.72 13.09 -5.12
CA TYR A 95 -7.75 12.08 -4.06
C TYR A 95 -9.14 12.04 -3.43
N TYR A 96 -9.75 10.85 -3.42
CA TYR A 96 -10.99 10.61 -2.70
C TYR A 96 -10.66 10.04 -1.31
N PRO A 97 -11.06 10.72 -0.23
CA PRO A 97 -10.72 10.29 1.12
C PRO A 97 -11.50 9.04 1.52
N VAL A 98 -10.82 7.90 1.53
CA VAL A 98 -11.38 6.67 2.10
C VAL A 98 -10.96 6.58 3.56
N HIS A 99 -11.91 6.59 4.50
CA HIS A 99 -11.63 6.59 5.94
C HIS A 99 -11.69 5.20 6.57
N GLY A 100 -11.35 4.16 5.80
CA GLY A 100 -11.34 2.78 6.26
C GLY A 100 -12.64 2.09 5.89
N SER A 101 -13.38 1.61 6.88
CA SER A 101 -14.72 1.03 6.67
C SER A 101 -15.71 1.97 7.33
N ASP A 102 -16.34 2.79 6.50
CA ASP A 102 -17.26 3.87 6.85
C ASP A 102 -18.62 3.67 6.16
N ALA A 103 -19.44 4.72 6.05
CA ALA A 103 -20.74 4.59 5.41
C ALA A 103 -20.61 4.42 3.89
N GLU A 104 -19.51 4.94 3.33
CA GLU A 104 -19.21 5.07 1.92
C GLU A 104 -18.34 3.91 1.41
N THR A 105 -17.84 3.04 2.30
CA THR A 105 -17.06 1.86 1.95
C THR A 105 -17.55 0.60 2.63
N THR A 106 -17.93 -0.39 1.82
CA THR A 106 -18.39 -1.69 2.33
C THR A 106 -17.65 -2.85 1.69
N ILE A 107 -17.33 -3.85 2.50
CA ILE A 107 -16.75 -5.10 2.02
C ILE A 107 -17.87 -6.11 1.84
N VAL A 108 -18.01 -6.65 0.63
CA VAL A 108 -18.99 -7.67 0.28
C VAL A 108 -18.30 -9.02 0.13
N ASP A 109 -18.56 -9.95 1.05
CA ASP A 109 -18.05 -11.32 1.04
C ASP A 109 -19.19 -12.31 0.75
N GLY A 110 -19.39 -12.60 -0.54
CA GLY A 110 -20.53 -13.37 -1.01
C GLY A 110 -21.85 -12.62 -0.83
N GLU A 111 -22.71 -13.11 0.06
CA GLU A 111 -24.00 -12.46 0.40
C GLU A 111 -23.94 -11.67 1.72
N THR A 112 -22.73 -11.43 2.25
CA THR A 112 -22.54 -10.76 3.55
C THR A 112 -21.78 -9.45 3.39
N ASP A 113 -22.45 -8.36 3.77
CA ASP A 113 -21.85 -7.04 3.84
C ASP A 113 -21.15 -6.82 5.18
N ARG A 114 -19.99 -6.19 5.13
CA ARG A 114 -19.13 -5.88 6.29
C ARG A 114 -18.71 -4.41 6.26
N PRO A 115 -19.64 -3.48 6.51
CA PRO A 115 -19.40 -2.03 6.41
C PRO A 115 -18.46 -1.46 7.49
N SER A 116 -18.05 -2.26 8.48
CA SER A 116 -17.15 -1.83 9.56
C SER A 116 -15.88 -2.68 9.65
N SER A 117 -15.52 -3.38 8.58
CA SER A 117 -14.33 -4.21 8.51
C SER A 117 -13.23 -3.54 7.71
N ASP A 118 -12.05 -3.38 8.30
CA ASP A 118 -10.85 -2.95 7.56
C ASP A 118 -10.22 -4.10 6.74
N ILE A 119 -10.62 -5.36 7.02
CA ILE A 119 -10.00 -6.54 6.41
C ILE A 119 -10.75 -6.92 5.13
N TRP A 120 -10.12 -6.64 3.99
CA TRP A 120 -10.56 -7.00 2.65
C TRP A 120 -9.94 -8.34 2.23
N SER A 121 -10.69 -9.42 2.45
CA SER A 121 -10.27 -10.79 2.19
C SER A 121 -10.09 -11.08 0.69
N SER A 122 -9.22 -12.03 0.39
CA SER A 122 -9.08 -12.58 -0.96
C SER A 122 -10.42 -13.13 -1.46
N GLY A 123 -10.79 -12.78 -2.68
CA GLY A 123 -12.06 -13.14 -3.32
C GLY A 123 -13.28 -12.33 -2.90
N SER A 124 -13.15 -11.41 -1.94
CA SER A 124 -14.22 -10.48 -1.57
C SER A 124 -14.15 -9.17 -2.36
N HIS A 125 -15.26 -8.45 -2.37
CA HIS A 125 -15.41 -7.18 -3.07
C HIS A 125 -15.34 -6.00 -2.10
N LEU A 126 -14.76 -4.90 -2.55
CA LEU A 126 -14.80 -3.60 -1.91
C LEU A 126 -15.66 -2.69 -2.79
N GLU A 127 -16.79 -2.28 -2.25
CA GLU A 127 -17.66 -1.28 -2.84
C GLU A 127 -17.32 0.08 -2.22
N VAL A 128 -17.11 1.08 -3.07
CA VAL A 128 -16.81 2.46 -2.71
C VAL A 128 -17.86 3.35 -3.35
N GLU A 129 -18.66 4.02 -2.54
CA GLU A 129 -19.58 5.07 -2.93
C GLU A 129 -18.82 6.40 -2.99
N ILE A 130 -18.96 7.11 -4.10
CA ILE A 130 -18.25 8.36 -4.38
C ILE A 130 -19.26 9.51 -4.44
N HIS A 131 -19.01 10.54 -3.64
CA HIS A 131 -19.79 11.77 -3.59
C HIS A 131 -19.02 12.93 -4.22
N ASP A 132 -19.72 13.75 -5.01
CA ASP A 132 -19.15 14.97 -5.59
C ASP A 132 -18.75 15.98 -4.51
N ASP A 133 -19.40 15.94 -3.33
CA ASP A 133 -19.13 16.87 -2.22
C ASP A 133 -17.73 16.68 -1.60
N ASP A 134 -17.12 15.51 -1.80
CA ASP A 134 -15.77 15.18 -1.35
C ASP A 134 -14.70 15.39 -2.44
N LEU A 135 -15.10 15.93 -3.60
CA LEU A 135 -14.25 16.22 -4.74
C LEU A 135 -14.37 17.70 -5.17
N ASP A 136 -13.29 18.30 -5.66
CA ASP A 136 -13.32 19.57 -6.38
C ASP A 136 -13.90 19.40 -7.81
N THR A 137 -13.89 18.18 -8.34
CA THR A 137 -14.45 17.82 -9.65
C THR A 137 -15.78 17.10 -9.56
N VAL A 138 -16.67 17.36 -10.53
CA VAL A 138 -17.99 16.72 -10.62
C VAL A 138 -17.90 15.48 -11.50
N ILE A 139 -18.48 14.38 -11.06
CA ILE A 139 -18.69 13.17 -11.84
C ILE A 139 -19.80 13.44 -12.85
N THR A 140 -19.45 13.34 -14.13
CA THR A 140 -20.35 13.67 -15.23
C THR A 140 -21.05 12.44 -15.83
N GLY A 141 -20.52 11.25 -15.57
CA GLY A 141 -20.96 10.01 -16.23
C GLY A 141 -20.34 9.81 -17.61
N ASP A 142 -19.52 10.74 -18.11
CA ASP A 142 -18.87 10.66 -19.43
C ASP A 142 -17.36 10.86 -19.31
N GLY A 143 -16.61 9.77 -19.47
CA GLY A 143 -15.15 9.80 -19.52
C GLY A 143 -14.45 10.00 -18.18
N ASP A 144 -15.18 9.99 -17.06
CA ASP A 144 -14.62 10.01 -15.71
C ASP A 144 -13.77 8.76 -15.46
N ARG A 145 -12.72 8.89 -14.65
CA ARG A 145 -11.76 7.81 -14.39
C ARG A 145 -11.56 7.62 -12.92
N VAL A 146 -11.50 6.37 -12.49
CA VAL A 146 -11.07 6.00 -11.15
C VAL A 146 -9.79 5.19 -11.21
N ARG A 147 -8.92 5.40 -10.24
CA ARG A 147 -7.75 4.56 -9.97
C ARG A 147 -7.76 4.20 -8.50
N ILE A 148 -7.56 2.93 -8.23
CA ILE A 148 -7.48 2.39 -6.87
C ILE A 148 -6.12 1.77 -6.68
N THR A 149 -5.44 2.09 -5.58
CA THR A 149 -4.09 1.61 -5.27
C THR A 149 -4.07 1.02 -3.87
N THR A 150 -3.58 -0.22 -3.76
CA THR A 150 -3.52 -0.95 -2.48
C THR A 150 -2.28 -0.61 -1.67
N GLU A 151 -2.23 -1.08 -0.42
CA GLU A 151 -1.10 -0.86 0.50
C GLU A 151 0.26 -1.37 -0.01
N HIS A 152 0.25 -2.29 -0.98
CA HIS A 152 1.43 -2.85 -1.60
C HIS A 152 1.81 -2.17 -2.92
N GLY A 153 1.10 -1.11 -3.32
CA GLY A 153 1.37 -0.33 -4.54
C GLY A 153 0.84 -0.97 -5.82
N ILE A 154 0.04 -2.03 -5.73
CA ILE A 154 -0.69 -2.60 -6.87
C ILE A 154 -1.93 -1.74 -7.12
N ALA A 155 -2.14 -1.36 -8.38
CA ALA A 155 -3.22 -0.48 -8.75
C ALA A 155 -3.95 -0.99 -9.98
N ASP A 156 -5.24 -0.66 -10.04
CA ASP A 156 -6.07 -0.82 -11.22
C ASP A 156 -6.83 0.47 -11.52
N ALA A 157 -7.29 0.65 -12.75
CA ALA A 157 -8.00 1.84 -13.18
C ALA A 157 -9.11 1.52 -14.17
N ALA A 158 -10.25 2.18 -13.98
CA ALA A 158 -11.42 2.04 -14.82
C ALA A 158 -11.92 3.41 -15.31
N THR A 159 -12.69 3.40 -16.39
CA THR A 159 -13.46 4.56 -16.86
C THR A 159 -14.91 4.32 -16.55
N ILE A 160 -15.64 5.38 -16.19
CA ILE A 160 -17.03 5.30 -15.80
C ILE A 160 -17.87 4.71 -16.95
N THR A 161 -18.83 3.88 -16.58
CA THR A 161 -19.86 3.36 -17.46
C THR A 161 -21.22 3.81 -16.94
N GLU A 162 -22.17 4.06 -17.84
CA GLU A 162 -23.56 4.31 -17.44
C GLU A 162 -24.12 3.04 -16.78
N ALA A 163 -24.81 3.19 -15.66
CA ALA A 163 -25.50 2.08 -15.01
C ALA A 163 -26.55 1.48 -15.95
N GLY A 164 -26.28 0.29 -16.51
CA GLY A 164 -27.26 -0.49 -17.28
C GLY A 164 -27.04 -0.66 -18.79
N ALA A 165 -25.80 -0.73 -19.27
CA ALA A 165 -25.48 -1.17 -20.65
C ALA A 165 -25.07 -2.65 -20.75
#